data_AF-A0A1F3NSR6-F1
#
_entry.id   AF-A0A1F3NSR6-F1
#
_cell.length_a   1.000
_cell.length_b   1.000
_cell.length_c   1.000
_cell.angle_alpha   90.00
_cell.angle_beta   90.00
_cell.angle_gamma   90.00
#
_symmetry.space_group_name_H-M   'P 1'
#
loop_
_entity.id
_entity.type
_entity.pdbx_description
1 polymer ?
#
loop_
_entity_poly.entity_id
_entity_poly.type
_entity_poly.pdbx_seq_one_letter_code
_entity_poly.pdbx_strand_id
1 'polypeptide(L)'
;MNNMKNIRYVFVLVLIVPFSVASCLKEDIIPVPSVNSVKMFMTGIDSKDSLVTEAVKGKTIKFVVETEAEICTIWPGGVRTIMKKKGTAIDSLDMYNHPILTSSDCYIDYGLVGARGFKGTQTDGGWYVSYKYPNAGEFDLTLVVTNHGYNSSDYKQVVVPYGKVIVK
;
A
#
# COMPACT_ATOMS: atom_id res chain seq x y z
N MET A 1 -3.67 23.35 65.14
CA MET A 1 -4.48 22.28 64.50
C MET A 1 -4.68 22.48 62.98
N ASN A 2 -3.72 23.12 62.27
CA ASN A 2 -3.82 23.42 60.82
C ASN A 2 -2.93 22.53 59.92
N ASN A 3 -1.96 21.78 60.47
CA ASN A 3 -1.03 20.97 59.66
C ASN A 3 -1.63 19.66 59.11
N MET A 4 -2.64 19.08 59.77
CA MET A 4 -3.29 17.84 59.29
C MET A 4 -4.16 18.06 58.04
N LYS A 5 -4.69 19.26 57.82
CA LYS A 5 -5.52 19.56 56.64
C LYS A 5 -4.64 19.65 55.39
N ASN A 6 -3.48 20.32 55.48
CA ASN A 6 -2.54 20.45 54.37
C ASN A 6 -1.95 19.11 53.93
N ILE A 7 -1.66 18.21 54.87
CA ILE A 7 -1.20 16.84 54.56
C ILE A 7 -2.24 16.05 53.75
N ARG A 8 -3.54 16.18 54.07
CA ARG A 8 -4.61 15.49 53.33
C ARG A 8 -4.70 15.95 51.87
N TYR A 9 -4.55 17.25 51.61
CA TYR A 9 -4.55 17.77 50.24
C TYR A 9 -3.32 17.31 49.45
N VAL A 10 -2.15 17.21 50.08
CA VAL A 10 -0.94 16.69 49.43
C VAL A 10 -1.11 15.22 49.02
N PHE A 11 -1.71 14.37 49.88
CA PHE A 11 -1.99 12.97 49.54
C PHE A 11 -2.95 12.82 48.36
N VAL A 12 -4.00 13.66 48.28
CA VAL A 12 -4.95 13.65 47.16
C VAL A 12 -4.26 14.07 45.85
N LEU A 13 -3.39 15.07 45.89
CA LEU A 13 -2.65 15.56 44.72
C LEU A 13 -1.64 14.52 44.22
N VAL A 14 -0.91 13.87 45.14
CA VAL A 14 0.02 12.77 44.82
C VAL A 14 -0.71 11.57 44.23
N LEU A 15 -1.98 11.34 44.59
CA LEU A 15 -2.76 10.24 44.03
C LEU A 15 -3.31 10.56 42.64
N ILE A 16 -3.74 11.80 42.37
CA ILE A 16 -4.41 12.19 41.11
C ILE A 16 -3.42 12.44 39.95
N VAL A 17 -2.24 12.98 40.25
CA VAL A 17 -1.21 13.27 39.23
C VAL A 17 -0.77 12.02 38.44
N PRO A 18 -0.50 10.85 39.05
CA PRO A 18 -0.14 9.65 38.28
C PRO A 18 -1.26 9.14 37.36
N PHE A 19 -2.54 9.31 37.72
CA PHE A 19 -3.65 8.92 36.83
C PHE A 19 -3.81 9.85 35.62
N SER A 20 -3.45 11.13 35.76
CA SER A 20 -3.50 12.08 34.64
C SER A 20 -2.34 11.87 33.66
N VAL A 21 -1.13 11.49 34.12
CA VAL A 21 -0.04 11.12 33.19
C VAL A 21 -0.20 9.72 32.59
N ALA A 22 -0.80 8.76 33.31
CA ALA A 22 -1.08 7.43 32.77
C ALA A 22 -2.10 7.47 31.61
N SER A 23 -3.05 8.40 31.66
CA SER A 23 -4.05 8.58 30.60
C SER A 23 -3.48 9.15 29.30
N CYS A 24 -2.35 9.87 29.35
CA CYS A 24 -1.65 10.37 28.15
C CYS A 24 -0.65 9.37 27.57
N LEU A 25 -0.22 8.36 28.34
CA LEU A 25 0.75 7.36 27.88
C LEU A 25 0.12 6.18 27.12
N LYS A 26 -1.21 6.05 27.19
CA LYS A 26 -1.98 5.10 26.38
C LYS A 26 -2.44 5.74 25.07
N GLU A 27 -1.57 6.54 24.46
CA GLU A 27 -1.72 6.85 23.04
C GLU A 27 -1.76 5.51 22.30
N ASP A 28 -2.86 5.27 21.59
CA ASP A 28 -3.05 4.07 20.79
C ASP A 28 -1.86 3.90 19.87
N ILE A 29 -0.95 2.97 20.21
CA ILE A 29 0.18 2.63 19.35
C ILE A 29 -0.42 1.91 18.16
N ILE A 30 -0.78 2.68 17.14
CA ILE A 30 -1.31 2.11 15.91
C ILE A 30 -0.15 1.38 15.23
N PRO A 31 -0.28 0.07 14.96
CA PRO A 31 0.80 -0.69 14.36
C PRO A 31 1.16 -0.10 12.99
N VAL A 32 2.45 -0.10 12.68
CA VAL A 32 2.91 0.27 11.34
C VAL A 32 2.50 -0.88 10.41
N PRO A 33 1.79 -0.61 9.30
CA PRO A 33 1.37 -1.67 8.39
C PRO A 33 2.58 -2.36 7.77
N SER A 34 2.52 -3.68 7.64
CA SER A 34 3.62 -4.53 7.18
C SER A 34 3.13 -5.55 6.16
N VAL A 35 4.01 -5.97 5.26
CA VAL A 35 3.73 -7.05 4.30
C VAL A 35 4.48 -8.31 4.76
N ASN A 36 3.74 -9.41 4.93
CA ASN A 36 4.28 -10.69 5.38
C ASN A 36 4.74 -11.54 4.19
N SER A 37 3.90 -11.68 3.17
CA SER A 37 4.24 -12.46 1.98
C SER A 37 3.45 -12.01 0.75
N VAL A 38 3.98 -12.31 -0.43
CA VAL A 38 3.25 -12.16 -1.70
C VAL A 38 3.35 -13.46 -2.47
N LYS A 39 2.18 -14.00 -2.82
CA LYS A 39 2.02 -15.22 -3.60
C LYS A 39 1.39 -14.87 -4.94
N MET A 40 1.87 -15.50 -5.99
CA MET A 40 1.36 -15.34 -7.34
C MET A 40 0.67 -16.63 -7.75
N PHE A 41 -0.58 -16.52 -8.21
CA PHE A 41 -1.35 -17.65 -8.70
C PHE A 41 -1.75 -17.44 -10.15
N MET A 42 -1.82 -18.51 -10.91
CA MET A 42 -2.39 -18.50 -12.24
C MET A 42 -3.36 -19.65 -12.40
N THR A 43 -4.48 -19.39 -13.06
CA THR A 43 -5.48 -20.41 -13.34
C THR A 43 -4.97 -21.34 -14.44
N GLY A 44 -4.82 -22.62 -14.09
CA GLY A 44 -4.42 -23.69 -15.01
C GLY A 44 -5.53 -24.12 -15.96
N ILE A 45 -5.22 -25.11 -16.82
CA ILE A 45 -6.18 -25.70 -17.77
C ILE A 45 -7.35 -26.38 -17.03
N ASP A 46 -7.09 -26.86 -15.82
CA ASP A 46 -8.02 -27.49 -14.91
C ASP A 46 -8.90 -26.50 -14.12
N SER A 47 -8.84 -25.19 -14.45
CA SER A 47 -9.55 -24.12 -13.76
C SER A 47 -9.20 -23.98 -12.28
N LYS A 48 -8.07 -24.56 -11.85
CA LYS A 48 -7.54 -24.41 -10.49
C LYS A 48 -6.38 -23.41 -10.49
N ASP A 49 -6.34 -22.60 -9.44
CA ASP A 49 -5.25 -21.66 -9.20
C ASP A 49 -4.02 -22.41 -8.70
N SER A 50 -2.93 -22.35 -9.47
CA SER A 50 -1.63 -22.92 -9.10
C SER A 50 -0.67 -21.80 -8.71
N LEU A 51 0.13 -22.03 -7.66
CA LEU A 51 1.21 -21.12 -7.27
C LEU A 51 2.26 -21.08 -8.38
N VAL A 52 2.65 -19.88 -8.82
CA VAL A 52 3.63 -19.67 -9.87
C VAL A 52 4.74 -18.74 -9.40
N THR A 53 5.94 -18.94 -9.93
CA THR A 53 7.09 -18.03 -9.75
C THR A 53 7.28 -17.10 -10.94
N GLU A 54 6.72 -17.46 -12.09
CA GLU A 54 6.80 -16.72 -13.34
C GLU A 54 5.38 -16.58 -13.92
N ALA A 55 5.10 -15.43 -14.51
CA ALA A 55 3.84 -15.17 -15.19
C ALA A 55 3.96 -15.44 -16.70
N VAL A 56 2.83 -15.63 -17.37
CA VAL A 56 2.78 -15.74 -18.84
C VAL A 56 2.06 -14.52 -19.42
N LYS A 57 2.65 -13.91 -20.45
CA LYS A 57 2.08 -12.77 -21.17
C LYS A 57 0.64 -13.07 -21.58
N GLY A 58 -0.24 -12.13 -21.26
CA GLY A 58 -1.64 -12.20 -21.65
C GLY A 58 -2.47 -13.24 -20.90
N LYS A 59 -1.92 -13.95 -19.91
CA LYS A 59 -2.68 -14.75 -18.96
C LYS A 59 -2.96 -13.94 -17.69
N THR A 60 -4.07 -14.26 -17.04
CA THR A 60 -4.43 -13.61 -15.77
C THR A 60 -3.58 -14.21 -14.66
N ILE A 61 -2.87 -13.35 -13.95
CA ILE A 61 -2.16 -13.65 -12.71
C ILE A 61 -2.94 -13.03 -11.54
N LYS A 62 -3.03 -13.75 -10.44
CA LYS A 62 -3.61 -13.30 -9.18
C LYS A 62 -2.49 -13.10 -8.17
N PHE A 63 -2.27 -11.86 -7.78
CA PHE A 63 -1.42 -11.53 -6.64
C PHE A 63 -2.24 -11.71 -5.37
N VAL A 64 -1.69 -12.39 -4.38
CA VAL A 64 -2.25 -12.51 -3.02
C VAL A 64 -1.18 -12.01 -2.05
N VAL A 65 -1.50 -10.96 -1.31
CA VAL A 65 -0.63 -10.27 -0.39
C VAL A 65 -1.14 -10.52 1.02
N GLU A 66 -0.35 -11.24 1.81
CA GLU A 66 -0.60 -11.41 3.23
C GLU A 66 -0.01 -10.20 3.97
N THR A 67 -0.88 -9.43 4.62
CA THR A 67 -0.51 -8.19 5.30
C THR A 67 -1.48 -7.95 6.46
N GLU A 68 -0.98 -7.32 7.53
CA GLU A 68 -1.79 -6.86 8.65
C GLU A 68 -2.43 -5.48 8.38
N ALA A 69 -2.21 -4.92 7.19
CA ALA A 69 -2.74 -3.62 6.79
C ALA A 69 -4.22 -3.66 6.43
N GLU A 70 -4.92 -2.55 6.70
CA GLU A 70 -6.33 -2.37 6.34
C GLU A 70 -6.56 -2.09 4.85
N ILE A 71 -5.54 -1.61 4.13
CA ILE A 71 -5.63 -1.42 2.69
C ILE A 71 -4.32 -1.85 2.06
N CYS A 72 -4.40 -2.63 0.99
CA CYS A 72 -3.28 -2.98 0.14
C CYS A 72 -3.56 -2.54 -1.30
N THR A 73 -2.61 -1.81 -1.88
CA THR A 73 -2.62 -1.39 -3.29
C THR A 73 -1.40 -1.95 -4.00
N ILE A 74 -1.63 -2.61 -5.12
CA ILE A 74 -0.61 -3.35 -5.88
C ILE A 74 -0.28 -2.58 -7.15
N TRP A 75 1.02 -2.35 -7.39
CA TRP A 75 1.55 -1.69 -8.58
C TRP A 75 2.39 -2.70 -9.37
N PRO A 76 1.80 -3.40 -10.35
CA PRO A 76 2.47 -4.47 -11.09
C PRO A 76 3.49 -3.98 -12.12
N GLY A 77 3.44 -2.70 -12.52
CA GLY A 77 4.43 -2.09 -13.43
C GLY A 77 4.40 -2.58 -14.88
N GLY A 78 3.38 -3.32 -15.30
CA GLY A 78 3.25 -3.89 -16.64
C GLY A 78 2.80 -2.91 -17.74
N VAL A 79 2.25 -1.76 -17.37
CA VAL A 79 1.72 -0.74 -18.30
C VAL A 79 2.36 0.61 -17.99
N ARG A 80 2.91 1.24 -19.04
CA ARG A 80 3.29 2.65 -19.03
C ARG A 80 3.17 3.26 -20.42
N THR A 81 2.16 4.09 -20.61
CA THR A 81 1.87 4.74 -21.90
C THR A 81 1.86 6.25 -21.73
N ILE A 82 2.79 6.91 -22.41
CA ILE A 82 2.91 8.37 -22.43
C ILE A 82 2.00 8.93 -23.53
N MET A 83 1.25 9.99 -23.21
CA MET A 83 0.45 10.72 -24.18
C MET A 83 1.35 11.42 -25.19
N LYS A 84 1.00 11.32 -26.48
CA LYS A 84 1.70 12.01 -27.56
C LYS A 84 1.00 13.31 -27.92
N LYS A 85 1.77 14.32 -28.35
CA LYS A 85 1.20 15.55 -28.91
C LYS A 85 0.48 15.23 -30.21
N LYS A 86 -0.72 15.80 -30.38
CA LYS A 86 -1.62 15.51 -31.50
C LYS A 86 -0.88 15.61 -32.84
N GLY A 87 -0.88 14.53 -33.61
CA GLY A 87 -0.25 14.46 -34.93
C GLY A 87 1.27 14.32 -34.93
N THR A 88 1.90 14.01 -33.79
CA THR A 88 3.35 13.86 -33.69
C THR A 88 3.75 12.61 -32.88
N ALA A 89 5.01 12.18 -33.00
CA ALA A 89 5.60 11.14 -32.14
C ALA A 89 6.18 11.71 -30.82
N ILE A 90 6.07 13.02 -30.61
CA ILE A 90 6.66 13.74 -29.47
C ILE A 90 5.79 13.55 -28.23
N ASP A 91 6.41 13.30 -27.09
CA ASP A 91 5.72 13.18 -25.81
C ASP A 91 5.09 14.50 -25.35
N SER A 92 3.89 14.38 -24.79
CA SER A 92 3.21 15.46 -24.10
C SER A 92 3.79 15.60 -22.70
N LEU A 93 4.16 16.83 -22.36
CA LEU A 93 4.70 17.19 -21.04
C LEU A 93 3.77 18.19 -20.36
N ASP A 94 3.71 18.16 -19.04
CA ASP A 94 2.99 19.14 -18.23
C ASP A 94 3.77 20.47 -18.12
N MET A 95 3.23 21.43 -17.36
CA MET A 95 3.86 22.74 -17.15
C MET A 95 5.18 22.68 -16.34
N TYR A 96 5.47 21.54 -15.72
CA TYR A 96 6.67 21.27 -14.92
C TYR A 96 7.62 20.29 -15.62
N ASN A 97 7.40 20.02 -16.92
CA ASN A 97 8.21 19.12 -17.74
C ASN A 97 8.13 17.63 -17.34
N HIS A 98 7.04 17.20 -16.69
CA HIS A 98 6.74 15.78 -16.43
C HIS A 98 5.93 15.16 -17.58
N PRO A 99 6.10 13.87 -17.88
CA PRO A 99 5.30 13.19 -18.90
C PRO A 99 3.83 13.11 -18.50
N ILE A 100 2.93 13.45 -19.42
CA ILE A 100 1.50 13.21 -19.27
C ILE A 100 1.23 11.76 -19.67
N LEU A 101 0.69 10.95 -18.77
CA LEU A 101 0.44 9.53 -19.02
C LEU A 101 -1.03 9.32 -19.42
N THR A 102 -1.27 8.43 -20.38
CA THR A 102 -2.63 7.93 -20.64
C THR A 102 -3.00 6.81 -19.69
N SER A 103 -2.02 5.98 -19.33
CA SER A 103 -2.14 4.92 -18.32
C SER A 103 -0.75 4.54 -17.82
N SER A 104 -0.59 4.36 -16.52
CA SER A 104 0.57 3.71 -15.92
C SER A 104 0.18 2.95 -14.67
N ASP A 105 0.77 1.79 -14.45
CA ASP A 105 0.70 1.04 -13.19
C ASP A 105 2.09 0.83 -12.56
N CYS A 106 3.07 1.64 -12.99
CA CYS A 106 4.39 1.73 -12.40
C CYS A 106 4.37 2.69 -11.20
N TYR A 107 4.84 2.24 -10.03
CA TYR A 107 4.85 3.08 -8.83
C TYR A 107 5.74 4.34 -8.95
N ILE A 108 6.77 4.30 -9.80
CA ILE A 108 7.62 5.48 -10.05
C ILE A 108 6.85 6.67 -10.65
N ASP A 109 5.69 6.41 -11.28
CA ASP A 109 4.83 7.45 -11.83
C ASP A 109 3.75 7.90 -10.82
N TYR A 110 3.82 7.43 -9.56
CA TYR A 110 2.85 7.80 -8.52
C TYR A 110 2.72 9.32 -8.40
N GLY A 111 1.48 9.81 -8.41
CA GLY A 111 1.15 11.23 -8.39
C GLY A 111 1.02 11.87 -9.78
N LEU A 112 1.47 11.20 -10.85
CA LEU A 112 1.24 11.66 -12.22
C LEU A 112 -0.18 11.32 -12.69
N VAL A 113 -0.73 12.17 -13.55
CA VAL A 113 -2.03 11.92 -14.20
C VAL A 113 -1.95 10.63 -15.01
N GLY A 114 -2.90 9.72 -14.78
CA GLY A 114 -2.98 8.44 -15.48
C GLY A 114 -2.25 7.29 -14.77
N ALA A 115 -1.42 7.57 -13.75
CA ALA A 115 -0.79 6.54 -12.93
C ALA A 115 -1.75 6.02 -11.85
N ARG A 116 -2.00 4.71 -11.82
CA ARG A 116 -2.92 4.07 -10.86
C ARG A 116 -2.44 2.68 -10.48
N GLY A 117 -2.36 2.44 -9.17
CA GLY A 117 -2.25 1.11 -8.61
C GLY A 117 -3.62 0.44 -8.48
N PHE A 118 -3.61 -0.86 -8.26
CA PHE A 118 -4.80 -1.67 -8.09
C PHE A 118 -5.07 -1.88 -6.61
N LYS A 119 -6.16 -1.31 -6.10
CA LYS A 119 -6.64 -1.63 -4.75
C LYS A 119 -7.04 -3.10 -4.72
N GLY A 120 -6.47 -3.86 -3.79
CA GLY A 120 -6.83 -5.26 -3.61
C GLY A 120 -8.24 -5.43 -3.06
N THR A 121 -8.76 -6.65 -3.18
CA THR A 121 -9.95 -7.13 -2.48
C THR A 121 -9.49 -7.97 -1.29
N GLN A 122 -10.00 -7.68 -0.10
CA GLN A 122 -9.69 -8.44 1.11
C GLN A 122 -10.46 -9.76 1.14
N THR A 123 -9.78 -10.84 1.53
CA THR A 123 -10.36 -12.15 1.84
C THR A 123 -9.68 -12.70 3.10
N ASP A 124 -10.15 -13.85 3.58
CA ASP A 124 -9.54 -14.58 4.70
C ASP A 124 -8.05 -14.92 4.46
N GLY A 125 -7.63 -15.01 3.19
CA GLY A 125 -6.25 -15.30 2.80
C GLY A 125 -5.38 -14.07 2.52
N GLY A 126 -5.86 -12.86 2.80
CA GLY A 126 -5.15 -11.60 2.54
C GLY A 126 -5.79 -10.77 1.42
N TRP A 127 -5.02 -9.83 0.88
CA TRP A 127 -5.47 -8.93 -0.19
C TRP A 127 -5.13 -9.51 -1.55
N TYR A 128 -6.07 -9.52 -2.50
CA TYR A 128 -5.78 -10.01 -3.84
C TYR A 128 -6.15 -9.05 -4.97
N VAL A 129 -5.39 -9.13 -6.07
CA VAL A 129 -5.67 -8.44 -7.34
C VAL A 129 -5.42 -9.43 -8.48
N SER A 130 -6.36 -9.48 -9.43
CA SER A 130 -6.13 -10.12 -10.72
C SER A 130 -5.60 -9.11 -11.73
N TYR A 131 -4.54 -9.46 -12.43
CA TYR A 131 -3.85 -8.61 -13.39
C TYR A 131 -3.43 -9.42 -14.61
N LYS A 132 -3.19 -8.75 -15.75
CA LYS A 132 -2.74 -9.38 -16.98
C LYS A 132 -1.65 -8.53 -17.62
N TYR A 133 -0.43 -9.05 -17.62
CA TYR A 133 0.70 -8.37 -18.25
C TYR A 133 0.50 -8.29 -19.76
N PRO A 134 0.57 -7.09 -20.36
CA PRO A 134 0.40 -6.92 -21.80
C PRO A 134 1.61 -7.38 -22.59
N ASN A 135 2.81 -7.39 -21.98
CA ASN A 135 4.09 -7.71 -22.60
C ASN A 135 4.87 -8.72 -21.75
N ALA A 136 5.79 -9.45 -22.39
CA ALA A 136 6.79 -10.26 -21.70
C ALA A 136 7.96 -9.37 -21.26
N GLY A 137 8.67 -9.76 -20.21
CA GLY A 137 9.78 -8.98 -19.63
C GLY A 137 9.85 -9.09 -18.12
N GLU A 138 10.66 -8.21 -17.52
CA GLU A 138 10.76 -8.04 -16.07
C GLU A 138 10.06 -6.75 -15.66
N PHE A 139 9.21 -6.83 -14.64
CA PHE A 139 8.44 -5.69 -14.15
C PHE A 139 8.63 -5.52 -12.64
N ASP A 140 8.85 -4.29 -12.19
CA ASP A 140 9.02 -3.99 -10.77
C ASP A 140 7.66 -3.96 -10.07
N LEU A 141 7.45 -4.94 -9.19
CA LEU A 141 6.27 -5.02 -8.34
C LEU A 141 6.48 -4.20 -7.08
N THR A 142 5.60 -3.22 -6.88
CA THR A 142 5.56 -2.41 -5.66
C THR A 142 4.22 -2.57 -4.96
N LEU A 143 4.24 -2.66 -3.64
CA LEU A 143 3.05 -2.69 -2.79
C LEU A 143 2.98 -1.41 -1.97
N VAL A 144 1.78 -0.88 -1.81
CA VAL A 144 1.50 0.22 -0.90
C VAL A 144 0.46 -0.27 0.10
N VAL A 145 0.86 -0.35 1.37
CA VAL A 145 -0.01 -0.79 2.46
C VAL A 145 -0.28 0.36 3.41
N THR A 146 -1.53 0.50 3.84
CA THR A 146 -1.93 1.55 4.78
C THR A 146 -2.75 0.97 5.94
N ASN A 147 -2.63 1.62 7.09
CA ASN A 147 -3.41 1.25 8.28
C ASN A 147 -4.86 1.70 8.22
N HIS A 148 -5.23 2.69 7.38
CA HIS A 148 -6.61 3.04 7.02
C HIS A 148 -6.62 3.93 5.77
N GLY A 149 -7.81 4.39 5.33
CA GLY A 149 -8.01 5.12 4.07
C GLY A 149 -8.34 6.60 4.16
N TYR A 150 -8.42 7.16 5.37
CA TYR A 150 -8.72 8.58 5.61
C TYR A 150 -7.50 9.33 6.14
N ASN A 151 -7.50 10.66 5.96
CA ASN A 151 -6.42 11.52 6.42
C ASN A 151 -6.63 11.89 7.90
N SER A 152 -5.75 11.40 8.76
CA SER A 152 -5.73 11.68 10.19
C SER A 152 -4.29 11.61 10.71
N SER A 153 -4.05 12.09 11.93
CA SER A 153 -2.71 12.18 12.52
C SER A 153 -2.02 10.83 12.71
N ASP A 154 -2.79 9.76 12.72
CA ASP A 154 -2.39 8.39 12.94
C ASP A 154 -2.28 7.58 11.64
N TYR A 155 -2.49 8.22 10.48
CA TYR A 155 -2.30 7.60 9.16
C TYR A 155 -0.85 7.16 8.97
N LYS A 156 -0.69 5.89 8.59
CA LYS A 156 0.60 5.27 8.28
C LYS A 156 0.50 4.56 6.93
N GLN A 157 1.47 4.86 6.07
CA GLN A 157 1.66 4.20 4.79
C GLN A 157 3.07 3.64 4.70
N VAL A 158 3.18 2.40 4.20
CA VAL A 158 4.47 1.80 3.87
C VAL A 158 4.47 1.40 2.40
N VAL A 159 5.55 1.76 1.71
CA VAL A 159 5.82 1.39 0.32
C VAL A 159 6.84 0.27 0.34
N VAL A 160 6.48 -0.88 -0.21
CA VAL A 160 7.31 -2.09 -0.22
C VAL A 160 7.68 -2.42 -1.66
N PRO A 161 8.94 -2.16 -2.08
CA PRO A 161 9.46 -2.68 -3.34
C PRO A 161 9.65 -4.20 -3.18
N TYR A 162 8.73 -4.98 -3.73
CA TYR A 162 8.73 -6.44 -3.52
C TYR A 162 9.79 -7.15 -4.37
N GLY A 163 10.06 -6.61 -5.57
CA GLY A 163 11.05 -7.15 -6.50
C GLY A 163 10.49 -7.27 -7.90
N LYS A 164 11.12 -8.12 -8.71
CA LYS A 164 10.79 -8.28 -10.13
C LYS A 164 9.84 -9.44 -10.37
N VAL A 165 8.81 -9.22 -11.18
CA VAL A 165 7.96 -10.26 -11.75
C VAL A 165 8.47 -10.58 -13.15
N ILE A 166 8.84 -11.84 -13.36
CA ILE A 166 9.30 -12.35 -14.65
C ILE A 166 8.08 -12.83 -15.44
N VAL A 167 7.87 -12.27 -16.63
CA VAL A 167 6.77 -12.61 -17.54
C VAL A 167 7.34 -13.18 -18.83
N LYS A 168 6.92 -14.40 -19.18
CA LYS A 168 7.31 -15.11 -20.41
C LYS A 168 6.27 -14.99 -21.51
#